data_AF-A0A5S4H565-F1
#
_entry.id   AF-A0A5S4H565-F1
#
_cell.length_a   1.000
_cell.length_b   1.000
_cell.length_c   1.000
_cell.angle_alpha   90.00
_cell.angle_beta   90.00
_cell.angle_gamma   90.00
#
_symmetry.space_group_name_H-M   'P 1'
#
loop_
_entity.id
_entity.type
_entity.pdbx_description
1 polymer ?
#
loop_
_entity_poly.entity_id
_entity_poly.type
_entity_poly.pdbx_seq_one_letter_code
_entity_poly.pdbx_strand_id
1 'polypeptide(L)'
;MATPGVTKQDIVKITIELLAAEQDRDPEDLFAELQAAGLDLPIDSLLITEVLARVESHCGGVRIGADNAAAWSLRSVHTFADTVLAAVVAAQNMHKQEA
;
A
#
# COMPACT_ATOMS: atom_id res chain seq x y z
N MET A 1 23.89 4.72 5.09
CA MET A 1 22.57 5.27 4.70
C MET A 1 21.58 4.15 4.95
N ALA A 2 20.74 4.27 5.98
CA ALA A 2 19.76 3.23 6.28
C ALA A 2 18.84 3.12 5.07
N THR A 3 18.86 2.00 4.35
CA THR A 3 17.85 1.71 3.33
C THR A 3 16.52 1.79 4.07
N PRO A 4 15.70 2.83 3.86
CA PRO A 4 14.48 2.94 4.65
C PRO A 4 13.58 1.80 4.18
N GLY A 5 13.44 0.78 5.03
CA GLY A 5 12.41 -0.23 4.82
C GLY A 5 11.08 0.50 4.68
N VAL A 6 10.29 0.12 3.67
CA VAL A 6 9.00 0.75 3.38
C VAL A 6 8.19 0.86 4.66
N THR A 7 7.62 2.03 4.95
CA THR A 7 6.80 2.23 6.14
C THR A 7 5.32 2.19 5.81
N LYS A 8 4.47 2.06 6.84
CA LYS A 8 3.01 2.17 6.67
C LYS A 8 2.62 3.50 6.03
N GLN A 9 3.29 4.60 6.39
CA GLN A 9 3.02 5.92 5.81
C GLN A 9 3.41 6.01 4.34
N ASP A 10 4.49 5.35 3.92
CA ASP A 10 4.84 5.27 2.49
C ASP A 10 3.75 4.55 1.70
N ILE A 11 3.24 3.43 2.22
CA ILE A 11 2.17 2.67 1.55
C ILE A 11 0.87 3.49 1.51
N VAL A 12 0.50 4.17 2.60
CA VAL A 12 -0.65 5.08 2.64
C VAL A 12 -0.50 6.17 1.59
N LYS A 13 0.68 6.81 1.51
CA LYS A 13 0.95 7.87 0.55
C LYS A 13 0.81 7.36 -0.90
N ILE A 14 1.46 6.23 -1.22
CA ILE A 14 1.36 5.59 -2.55
C ILE A 14 -0.10 5.28 -2.89
N THR A 15 -0.86 4.78 -1.92
CA THR A 15 -2.28 4.45 -2.10
C THR A 15 -3.09 5.70 -2.43
N ILE A 16 -2.86 6.80 -1.72
CA ILE A 16 -3.58 8.06 -1.90
C ILE A 16 -3.19 8.74 -3.21
N GLU A 17 -1.90 8.70 -3.58
CA GLU A 17 -1.42 9.21 -4.86
C GLU A 17 -2.10 8.50 -6.04
N LEU A 18 -2.24 7.18 -5.96
CA LEU A 18 -2.94 6.38 -6.97
C LEU A 18 -4.46 6.65 -6.97
N LEU A 19 -5.08 6.72 -5.79
CA LEU A 19 -6.51 7.00 -5.68
C LEU A 19 -6.88 8.41 -6.20
N ALA A 20 -6.03 9.38 -5.92
CA ALA A 20 -6.17 10.75 -6.41
C ALA A 20 -6.02 10.80 -7.94
N ALA A 21 -5.05 10.07 -8.50
CA ALA A 21 -4.87 9.96 -9.94
C ALA A 21 -6.07 9.30 -10.63
N GLU A 22 -6.66 8.25 -10.05
CA GLU A 22 -7.88 7.61 -10.59
C GLU A 22 -9.10 8.55 -10.57
N GLN A 23 -9.22 9.40 -9.55
CA GLN A 23 -10.34 10.33 -9.39
C GLN A 23 -10.12 11.69 -10.05
N ASP A 24 -8.97 11.91 -10.70
CA ASP A 24 -8.53 13.22 -11.22
C ASP A 24 -8.57 14.32 -10.14
N ARG A 25 -8.14 13.95 -8.92
CA ARG A 25 -8.10 14.82 -7.74
C ARG A 25 -6.67 15.10 -7.31
N ASP A 26 -6.50 16.15 -6.51
CA ASP A 26 -5.23 16.44 -5.87
C ASP A 26 -4.96 15.47 -4.69
N PRO A 27 -3.77 14.85 -4.63
CA PRO A 27 -3.44 13.88 -3.59
C PRO A 27 -3.24 14.50 -2.20
N GLU A 28 -2.83 15.77 -2.09
CA GLU A 28 -2.70 16.45 -0.80
C GLU A 28 -4.09 16.77 -0.22
N ASP A 29 -5.02 17.19 -1.07
CA ASP A 29 -6.42 17.44 -0.70
C ASP A 29 -7.08 16.15 -0.22
N LEU A 30 -6.93 15.06 -0.98
CA LEU A 30 -7.42 13.74 -0.59
C LEU A 30 -6.77 13.24 0.70
N PHE A 31 -5.47 13.46 0.90
CA PHE A 31 -4.77 13.12 2.14
C PHE A 31 -5.31 13.89 3.35
N ALA A 32 -5.59 15.17 3.18
CA ALA A 32 -6.18 16.01 4.22
C ALA A 32 -7.60 15.56 4.58
N GLU A 33 -8.44 15.28 3.58
CA GLU A 33 -9.78 14.72 3.79
C GLU A 33 -9.73 13.37 4.50
N LEU A 34 -8.81 12.50 4.10
CA LEU A 34 -8.64 11.19 4.72
C LEU A 34 -8.13 11.31 6.16
N GLN A 35 -7.20 12.22 6.44
CA GLN A 35 -6.80 12.51 7.82
C GLN A 35 -7.96 13.03 8.67
N ALA A 36 -8.81 13.89 8.10
CA ALA A 36 -9.96 14.46 8.79
C ALA A 36 -11.10 13.45 8.99
N ALA A 37 -11.35 12.58 8.02
CA ALA A 37 -12.39 11.55 8.03
C ALA A 37 -11.97 10.25 8.73
N GLY A 38 -10.71 10.15 9.19
CA GLY A 38 -10.20 8.98 9.92
C GLY A 38 -9.82 7.79 9.03
N LEU A 39 -9.51 8.02 7.76
CA LEU A 39 -8.94 7.04 6.81
C LEU A 39 -9.84 5.86 6.46
N ASP A 40 -11.16 6.02 6.55
CA ASP A 40 -12.16 4.96 6.31
C ASP A 40 -12.61 4.83 4.84
N LEU A 41 -11.80 5.27 3.89
CA LEU A 41 -12.15 5.09 2.48
C LEU A 41 -11.99 3.62 2.08
N PRO A 42 -13.00 3.02 1.42
CA PRO A 42 -12.85 1.72 0.81
C PRO A 42 -11.82 1.81 -0.33
N ILE A 43 -11.02 0.75 -0.44
CA ILE A 43 -10.09 0.59 -1.55
C ILE A 43 -10.66 -0.42 -2.53
N ASP A 44 -10.79 -0.01 -3.79
CA ASP A 44 -11.21 -0.90 -4.87
C ASP A 44 -10.15 -1.96 -5.20
N SER A 45 -10.63 -3.14 -5.60
CA SER A 45 -9.79 -4.28 -6.02
C SER A 45 -8.79 -3.96 -7.14
N LEU A 46 -9.13 -3.02 -8.03
CA LEU A 46 -8.23 -2.54 -9.07
C LEU A 46 -7.06 -1.76 -8.48
N LEU A 47 -7.34 -0.79 -7.60
CA LEU A 47 -6.33 0.01 -6.91
C LEU A 47 -5.40 -0.87 -6.06
N ILE A 48 -5.92 -1.93 -5.43
CA ILE A 48 -5.10 -2.88 -4.66
C ILE A 48 -3.96 -3.42 -5.51
N THR A 49 -4.25 -3.85 -6.73
CA THR A 49 -3.26 -4.47 -7.60
C THR A 49 -2.20 -3.45 -8.04
N GLU A 50 -2.62 -2.23 -8.34
CA GLU A 50 -1.75 -1.12 -8.73
C GLU A 50 -0.81 -0.69 -7.59
N VAL A 51 -1.35 -0.55 -6.37
CA VAL A 51 -0.57 -0.23 -5.18
C VAL A 51 0.46 -1.31 -4.91
N LEU A 52 0.06 -2.59 -4.98
CA LEU A 52 0.99 -3.70 -4.81
C LEU A 52 2.13 -3.61 -5.81
N ALA A 53 1.84 -3.52 -7.11
CA ALA A 53 2.87 -3.41 -8.14
C ALA A 53 3.85 -2.24 -7.89
N ARG A 54 3.34 -1.10 -7.41
CA ARG A 54 4.14 0.07 -7.04
C ARG A 54 5.04 -0.20 -5.82
N VAL A 55 4.48 -0.80 -4.76
CA VAL A 55 5.21 -1.14 -3.53
C VAL A 55 6.24 -2.23 -3.79
N GLU A 56 5.91 -3.26 -4.57
CA GLU A 56 6.82 -4.31 -5.01
C GLU A 56 8.03 -3.70 -5.73
N SER A 57 7.78 -2.79 -6.69
CA SER A 57 8.83 -2.05 -7.40
C SER A 57 9.69 -1.20 -6.46
N HIS A 58 9.06 -0.53 -5.48
CA HIS A 58 9.76 0.30 -4.50
C HIS A 58 10.64 -0.53 -3.55
N CYS A 59 10.23 -1.75 -3.23
CA CYS A 59 10.93 -2.68 -2.35
C CYS A 59 12.01 -3.52 -3.07
N GLY A 60 12.31 -3.25 -4.33
CA GLY A 60 13.33 -3.97 -5.10
C GLY A 60 12.82 -5.25 -5.76
N GLY A 61 11.53 -5.32 -6.11
CA GLY A 61 10.93 -6.45 -6.84
C GLY A 61 10.42 -7.59 -5.95
N VAL A 62 10.18 -7.32 -4.66
CA VAL A 62 9.51 -8.26 -3.76
C VAL A 62 8.15 -8.61 -4.35
N ARG A 63 7.78 -9.89 -4.44
CA ARG A 63 6.42 -10.29 -4.81
C ARG A 63 5.55 -10.43 -3.58
N ILE A 64 4.48 -9.66 -3.52
CA ILE A 64 3.44 -9.73 -2.51
C ILE A 64 2.33 -10.60 -3.10
N GLY A 65 2.03 -11.73 -2.47
CA GLY A 65 0.94 -12.60 -2.91
C GLY A 65 -0.40 -11.86 -2.83
N ALA A 66 -0.93 -11.43 -3.97
CA ALA A 66 -2.27 -10.83 -4.11
C ALA A 66 -3.40 -11.88 -4.00
N ASP A 67 -3.12 -13.06 -3.43
CA ASP A 67 -3.97 -14.25 -3.40
C ASP A 67 -5.36 -14.00 -2.81
N ASN A 68 -5.53 -12.86 -2.12
CA ASN A 68 -6.82 -12.44 -1.59
C ASN A 68 -7.12 -10.95 -1.80
N ALA A 69 -6.82 -10.42 -2.98
CA ALA A 69 -7.15 -9.03 -3.35
C ALA A 69 -8.64 -8.69 -3.07
N ALA A 70 -9.55 -9.66 -3.27
CA ALA A 70 -10.97 -9.50 -2.91
C ALA A 70 -11.20 -9.36 -1.39
N ALA A 71 -10.45 -10.05 -0.52
CA ALA A 71 -10.52 -9.84 0.93
C ALA A 71 -9.88 -8.52 1.39
N TRP A 72 -9.09 -7.88 0.54
CA TRP A 72 -8.51 -6.57 0.80
C TRP A 72 -9.42 -5.43 0.32
N SER A 73 -10.30 -5.69 -0.67
CA SER A 73 -11.15 -4.74 -1.40
C SER A 73 -12.26 -4.03 -0.58
N LEU A 74 -12.28 -4.18 0.74
CA LEU A 74 -13.26 -3.57 1.65
C LEU A 74 -12.61 -3.09 2.95
N ARG A 75 -11.28 -3.01 2.99
CA ARG A 75 -10.51 -2.62 4.17
C ARG A 75 -10.11 -1.16 4.03
N SER A 76 -10.38 -0.36 5.06
CA SER A 76 -9.93 1.03 5.17
C SER A 76 -8.44 1.17 4.79
N VAL A 77 -8.04 2.32 4.24
CA VAL A 77 -6.66 2.57 3.76
C VAL A 77 -5.59 2.15 4.76
N HIS A 78 -5.84 2.36 6.05
CA HIS A 78 -4.94 1.96 7.12
C HIS A 78 -4.76 0.45 7.28
N THR A 79 -5.86 -0.30 7.19
CA THR A 79 -5.85 -1.77 7.32
C THR A 79 -5.21 -2.41 6.10
N PHE A 80 -5.43 -1.82 4.92
CA PHE A 80 -4.73 -2.20 3.71
C PHE A 80 -3.22 -1.96 3.85
N ALA A 81 -2.79 -0.75 4.23
CA ALA A 81 -1.38 -0.42 4.41
C ALA A 81 -0.67 -1.32 5.44
N ASP A 82 -1.36 -1.68 6.53
CA ASP A 82 -0.86 -2.61 7.55
C ASP A 82 -0.62 -4.01 6.96
N THR A 83 -1.59 -4.50 6.18
CA THR A 83 -1.52 -5.81 5.54
C THR A 83 -0.38 -5.88 4.52
N VAL A 84 -0.25 -4.84 3.69
CA VAL A 84 0.83 -4.72 2.69
C VAL A 84 2.19 -4.66 3.39
N LEU A 85 2.33 -3.86 4.45
CA LEU A 85 3.58 -3.77 5.21
C LEU A 85 3.95 -5.13 5.82
N ALA A 86 3.00 -5.83 6.41
CA ALA A 86 3.22 -7.16 6.96
C ALA A 86 3.67 -8.16 5.89
N ALA A 87 3.06 -8.11 4.70
CA ALA A 87 3.45 -8.96 3.58
C ALA A 87 4.85 -8.63 3.03
N VAL A 88 5.20 -7.34 2.93
CA VAL A 88 6.54 -6.90 2.54
C VAL A 88 7.59 -7.38 3.54
N VAL A 89 7.35 -7.18 4.84
CA VAL A 89 8.26 -7.62 5.91
C VAL A 89 8.42 -9.15 5.90
N ALA A 90 7.32 -9.89 5.71
CA ALA A 90 7.37 -11.35 5.59
C ALA A 90 8.19 -11.80 4.38
N ALA A 91 8.00 -11.19 3.22
CA ALA A 91 8.72 -11.53 1.99
C ALA A 91 10.21 -11.14 2.08
N GLN A 92 10.54 -9.99 2.66
CA GLN A 92 11.93 -9.59 2.93
C GLN A 92 12.63 -10.55 3.90
N ASN A 93 11.92 -11.03 4.93
CA ASN A 93 12.46 -12.02 5.86
C ASN A 93 12.72 -13.38 5.19
N MET A 94 11.87 -13.81 4.25
CA MET A 94 12.10 -15.02 3.47
C MET A 94 13.30 -14.88 2.53
N HIS A 95 13.45 -13.73 1.85
CA HIS A 95 14.59 -13.48 0.96
C HIS A 95 15.94 -13.43 1.70
N LYS A 96 15.91 -13.21 3.02
CA LYS A 96 17.11 -13.20 3.87
C LYS A 96 17.53 -14.59 4.37
N GLN A 97 16.70 -15.63 4.21
CA GLN A 97 16.98 -16.98 4.72
C GLN A 97 17.73 -17.91 3.73
N GLU A 98 18.12 -17.43 2.56
CA GLU A 98 18.88 -18.21 1.56
C GLU A 98 20.32 -17.71 1.33
N ALA A 99 20.88 -16.88 2.23
CA ALA A 99 22.24 -16.36 2.14
C ALA A 99 23.19 -16.95 3.20
#